data_AF-A0A4S8JKL8-F1
#
_entry.id   AF-A0A4S8JKL8-F1
#
_cell.length_a   1.000
_cell.length_b   1.000
_cell.length_c   1.000
_cell.angle_alpha   90.00
_cell.angle_beta   90.00
_cell.angle_gamma   90.00
#
_symmetry.space_group_name_H-M   'P 1'
#
loop_
_entity.id
_entity.type
_entity.pdbx_description
1 polymer ?
#
loop_
_entity_poly.entity_id
_entity_poly.type
_entity_poly.pdbx_seq_one_letter_code
_entity_poly.pdbx_strand_id
1 'polypeptide(L)'
;MKRPAVAEGGGGGSEEGTSKEFGKNRWKRQKRNEQRLGGKGLSLEAFANAKSRPSGYNPALIKKQREFYRNAKYVTKYKKTLKQQNLASDHMPTVSDDKDGDKTENSQMRSKTKKKSLLSLREEYEKKHAEVEKAKTDREAIIQARKEERAKAEDRRKAEREKMFKKTRSGQPVMKYRIEHLLEGLLDGSK
;
A
#
# COMPACT_ATOMS: atom_id res chain seq x y z
N MET A 1 13.20 71.32 23.77
CA MET A 1 13.26 71.47 22.31
C MET A 1 11.83 71.51 21.74
N LYS A 2 11.55 72.47 20.85
CA LYS A 2 10.25 72.74 20.21
C LYS A 2 9.87 71.68 19.16
N ARG A 3 8.56 71.47 18.95
CA ARG A 3 7.88 70.59 17.95
C ARG A 3 7.93 71.18 16.51
N PRO A 4 7.66 70.39 15.45
CA PRO A 4 6.31 70.36 14.78
C PRO A 4 5.91 68.92 14.30
N ALA A 5 4.66 68.43 14.24
CA ALA A 5 3.36 68.82 13.61
C ALA A 5 3.13 68.22 12.19
N VAL A 6 1.85 67.92 11.88
CA VAL A 6 1.21 67.53 10.57
C VAL A 6 1.14 66.00 10.31
N ALA A 7 0.04 65.35 9.89
CA ALA A 7 -1.38 65.69 9.73
C ALA A 7 -2.24 64.41 9.62
N GLU A 8 -3.54 64.62 9.86
CA GLU A 8 -4.77 64.00 9.35
C GLU A 8 -4.76 62.68 8.55
N GLY A 9 -5.72 61.82 8.88
CA GLY A 9 -6.28 60.82 7.97
C GLY A 9 -7.28 59.86 8.60
N GLY A 10 -8.58 60.16 8.46
CA GLY A 10 -9.74 59.26 8.41
C GLY A 10 -9.89 58.16 9.49
N GLY A 11 -10.87 58.17 10.38
CA GLY A 11 -12.27 58.43 10.09
C GLY A 11 -12.92 57.26 9.33
N GLY A 12 -13.65 56.43 10.06
CA GLY A 12 -14.82 55.70 9.56
C GLY A 12 -14.56 54.51 8.64
N GLY A 13 -14.87 53.32 9.15
CA GLY A 13 -14.90 52.11 8.33
C GLY A 13 -15.33 50.88 9.11
N SER A 14 -16.36 51.00 9.96
CA SER A 14 -17.13 49.85 10.43
C SER A 14 -17.90 49.27 9.24
N GLU A 15 -17.22 48.52 8.38
CA GLU A 15 -17.90 47.61 7.49
C GLU A 15 -18.30 46.40 8.33
N GLU A 16 -19.58 46.39 8.73
CA GLU A 16 -20.32 45.20 9.14
C GLU A 16 -20.26 44.13 8.03
N GLY A 17 -19.11 43.47 7.92
CA GLY A 17 -18.97 42.21 7.20
C GLY A 17 -19.69 41.15 8.01
N THR A 18 -20.98 40.98 7.72
CA THR A 18 -21.89 40.01 8.35
C THR A 18 -21.16 38.77 8.88
N SER A 19 -21.12 38.64 10.20
CA SER A 19 -20.40 37.60 10.98
C SER A 19 -20.82 36.14 10.67
N LYS A 20 -21.75 35.94 9.73
CA LYS A 20 -22.25 34.63 9.30
C LYS A 20 -21.31 33.91 8.33
N GLU A 21 -20.42 34.58 7.59
CA GLU A 21 -19.55 33.91 6.61
C GLU A 21 -18.19 33.47 7.17
N PHE A 22 -17.55 34.28 8.02
CA PHE A 22 -16.28 33.94 8.66
C PHE A 22 -16.39 32.70 9.56
N GLY A 23 -17.52 32.52 10.25
CA GLY A 23 -17.80 31.33 11.07
C GLY A 23 -18.01 30.06 10.23
N LYS A 24 -18.72 30.15 9.09
CA LYS A 24 -18.97 29.01 8.19
C LYS A 24 -17.69 28.44 7.58
N ASN A 25 -16.74 29.32 7.24
CA ASN A 25 -15.47 28.91 6.65
C ASN A 25 -14.52 28.29 7.68
N ARG A 26 -14.54 28.76 8.93
CA ARG A 26 -13.79 28.16 10.05
C ARG A 26 -14.32 26.77 10.41
N TRP A 27 -15.65 26.63 10.51
CA TRP A 27 -16.32 25.34 10.74
C TRP A 27 -16.00 24.32 9.63
N LYS A 28 -16.07 24.74 8.36
CA LYS A 28 -15.74 23.88 7.20
C LYS A 28 -14.27 23.47 7.15
N ARG A 29 -13.36 24.30 7.67
CA ARG A 29 -11.92 23.97 7.78
C ARG A 29 -11.65 23.04 8.95
N GLN A 30 -12.29 23.27 10.11
CA GLN A 30 -12.19 22.39 11.27
C GLN A 30 -12.74 20.98 10.98
N LYS A 31 -13.95 20.85 10.40
CA LYS A 31 -14.48 19.54 9.96
C LYS A 31 -13.58 18.81 8.97
N ARG A 32 -12.95 19.55 8.05
CA ARG A 32 -12.00 18.98 7.08
C ARG A 32 -10.71 18.52 7.75
N ASN A 33 -10.23 19.24 8.77
CA ASN A 33 -9.05 18.85 9.53
C ASN A 33 -9.34 17.65 10.46
N GLU A 34 -10.52 17.59 11.08
CA GLU A 34 -10.97 16.40 11.82
C GLU A 34 -11.02 15.17 10.91
N GLN A 35 -11.54 15.29 9.70
CA GLN A 35 -11.53 14.19 8.73
C GLN A 35 -10.12 13.76 8.29
N ARG A 36 -9.15 14.69 8.23
CA ARG A 36 -7.75 14.40 7.85
C ARG A 36 -6.92 13.80 8.98
N LEU A 37 -7.28 14.08 10.24
CA LEU A 37 -6.64 13.53 11.44
C LEU A 37 -7.31 12.25 11.95
N GLY A 38 -8.18 11.63 11.15
CA GLY A 38 -8.87 10.40 11.52
C GLY A 38 -10.10 10.65 12.40
N GLY A 39 -11.03 11.48 11.92
CA GLY A 39 -12.29 11.76 12.59
C GLY A 39 -13.02 10.50 13.03
N LYS A 40 -13.70 10.58 14.18
CA LYS A 40 -14.46 9.54 14.91
C LYS A 40 -14.23 8.13 14.35
N GLY A 41 -13.16 7.48 14.82
CA GLY A 41 -12.78 6.13 14.45
C GLY A 41 -13.95 5.14 14.61
N LEU A 42 -13.83 3.98 13.94
CA LEU A 42 -14.80 2.90 14.00
C LEU A 42 -15.23 2.65 15.45
N SER A 43 -16.53 2.62 15.71
CA SER A 43 -17.04 2.31 17.06
C SER A 43 -16.50 0.95 17.51
N LEU A 44 -16.34 0.78 18.83
CA LEU A 44 -15.90 -0.50 19.40
C LEU A 44 -16.78 -1.66 18.91
N GLU A 45 -18.08 -1.38 18.78
CA GLU A 45 -19.07 -2.29 18.20
C GLU A 45 -18.79 -2.62 16.72
N ALA A 46 -18.41 -1.64 15.89
CA ALA A 46 -18.01 -1.89 14.50
C ALA A 46 -16.74 -2.76 14.43
N PHE A 47 -15.80 -2.57 15.35
CA PHE A 47 -14.58 -3.37 15.42
C PHE A 47 -14.85 -4.81 15.89
N ALA A 48 -15.71 -4.96 16.90
CA ALA A 48 -16.17 -6.27 17.37
C ALA A 48 -16.93 -7.01 16.27
N ASN A 49 -17.86 -6.35 15.57
CA ASN A 49 -18.62 -6.91 14.46
C ASN A 49 -17.75 -7.28 13.25
N ALA A 50 -16.68 -6.53 12.98
CA ALA A 50 -15.72 -6.84 11.92
C ALA A 50 -14.87 -8.09 12.23
N LYS A 51 -14.65 -8.39 13.51
CA LYS A 51 -13.92 -9.60 13.96
C LYS A 51 -14.81 -10.80 14.23
N SER A 52 -16.07 -10.60 14.63
CA SER A 52 -17.00 -11.67 15.01
C SER A 52 -17.71 -12.33 13.83
N ARG A 53 -17.89 -11.62 12.71
CA ARG A 53 -18.44 -12.19 11.49
C ARG A 53 -17.31 -12.84 10.69
N PRO A 54 -17.47 -14.06 10.15
CA PRO A 54 -16.50 -14.62 9.22
C PRO A 54 -16.37 -13.63 8.06
N SER A 55 -15.21 -12.98 8.00
CA SER A 55 -14.93 -11.96 7.00
C SER A 55 -15.10 -12.64 5.65
N GLY A 56 -16.15 -12.29 4.90
CA GLY A 56 -16.39 -12.75 3.52
C GLY A 56 -15.37 -12.18 2.54
N TYR A 57 -14.13 -12.04 3.00
CA TYR A 57 -12.99 -11.45 2.34
C TYR A 57 -12.56 -12.36 1.20
N ASN A 58 -13.13 -12.09 0.04
CA ASN A 58 -12.70 -12.68 -1.21
C ASN A 58 -11.79 -11.69 -1.96
N PRO A 59 -10.46 -11.92 -1.99
CA PRO A 59 -9.52 -11.00 -2.62
C PRO A 59 -9.80 -10.83 -4.13
N ALA A 60 -10.36 -11.85 -4.80
CA ALA A 60 -10.68 -11.78 -6.22
C ALA A 60 -11.85 -10.79 -6.49
N LEU A 61 -12.88 -10.81 -5.65
CA LEU A 61 -14.02 -9.89 -5.78
C LEU A 61 -13.60 -8.44 -5.52
N ILE A 62 -12.78 -8.22 -4.49
CA ILE A 62 -12.24 -6.89 -4.16
C ILE A 62 -11.36 -6.37 -5.29
N LYS A 63 -10.52 -7.23 -5.88
CA LYS A 63 -9.68 -6.88 -7.03
C LYS A 63 -10.54 -6.49 -8.24
N LYS A 64 -11.55 -7.29 -8.58
CA LYS A 64 -12.49 -7.01 -9.68
C LYS A 64 -13.23 -5.68 -9.48
N GLN A 65 -13.69 -5.39 -8.27
CA GLN A 65 -14.39 -4.15 -7.96
C GLN A 65 -13.47 -2.92 -8.06
N ARG A 66 -12.21 -3.04 -7.60
CA ARG A 66 -11.19 -1.99 -7.74
C ARG A 66 -10.87 -1.70 -9.21
N GLU A 67 -10.70 -2.75 -10.01
CA GLU A 67 -10.44 -2.63 -11.44
C GLU A 67 -11.62 -2.00 -12.17
N PHE A 68 -12.85 -2.44 -11.89
CA PHE A 68 -14.06 -1.84 -12.46
C PHE A 68 -14.14 -0.34 -12.17
N TYR A 69 -13.87 0.07 -10.92
CA TYR A 69 -13.87 1.48 -10.54
C TYR A 69 -12.76 2.28 -11.24
N ARG A 70 -11.55 1.72 -11.37
CA ARG A 70 -10.47 2.37 -12.13
C ARG A 70 -10.84 2.53 -13.60
N ASN A 71 -11.41 1.50 -14.21
CA ASN A 71 -11.82 1.52 -15.61
C ASN A 71 -12.95 2.54 -15.84
N ALA A 72 -13.95 2.59 -14.97
CA ALA A 72 -15.01 3.59 -15.02
C ALA A 72 -14.45 5.03 -14.95
N LYS A 73 -13.43 5.25 -14.09
CA LYS A 73 -12.72 6.54 -14.04
C LYS A 73 -12.01 6.85 -15.35
N TYR A 74 -11.29 5.90 -15.94
CA TYR A 74 -10.59 6.11 -17.20
C TYR A 74 -11.55 6.38 -18.36
N VAL A 75 -12.65 5.63 -18.45
CA VAL A 75 -13.71 5.89 -19.45
C VAL A 75 -14.31 7.28 -19.27
N THR A 76 -14.61 7.68 -18.04
CA THR A 76 -15.13 9.03 -17.77
C THR A 76 -14.13 10.11 -18.16
N LYS A 77 -12.85 9.91 -17.84
CA LYS A 77 -11.77 10.84 -18.21
C LYS A 77 -11.63 10.94 -19.73
N TYR A 78 -11.63 9.81 -20.43
CA TYR A 78 -11.55 9.75 -21.89
C TYR A 78 -12.75 10.42 -22.57
N LYS A 79 -13.97 10.14 -22.10
CA LYS A 79 -15.17 10.82 -22.61
C LYS A 79 -15.11 12.34 -22.41
N LYS A 80 -14.53 12.81 -21.30
CA LYS A 80 -14.31 14.25 -21.07
C LYS A 80 -13.30 14.84 -22.04
N THR A 81 -12.16 14.17 -22.27
CA THR A 81 -11.14 14.66 -23.21
C THR A 81 -11.65 14.64 -24.65
N LEU A 82 -12.42 13.63 -25.03
CA LEU A 82 -13.02 13.53 -26.36
C LEU A 82 -14.04 14.65 -26.61
N LYS A 83 -14.87 14.97 -25.61
CA LYS A 83 -15.76 16.15 -25.67
C LYS A 83 -14.97 17.46 -25.82
N GLN A 84 -13.86 17.61 -25.10
CA GLN A 84 -13.00 18.79 -25.21
C GLN A 84 -12.34 18.91 -26.59
N GLN A 85 -11.91 17.79 -27.17
CA GLN A 85 -11.37 17.78 -28.54
C GLN A 85 -12.44 18.14 -29.57
N ASN A 86 -13.65 17.58 -29.46
CA ASN A 86 -14.75 17.90 -30.37
C ASN A 86 -15.18 19.38 -30.26
N LEU A 87 -15.18 19.95 -29.05
CA LEU A 87 -15.43 21.38 -28.85
C LEU A 87 -14.31 22.27 -29.41
N ALA A 88 -13.07 21.78 -29.43
CA ALA A 88 -11.94 22.47 -30.03
C ALA A 88 -11.90 22.32 -31.56
N SER A 89 -12.45 21.25 -32.14
CA SER A 89 -12.56 21.07 -33.58
C SER A 89 -13.69 21.89 -34.22
N ASP A 90 -14.77 22.16 -33.47
CA ASP A 90 -15.87 23.04 -33.93
C ASP A 90 -15.50 24.53 -33.85
N HIS A 91 -14.40 24.87 -33.16
CA HIS A 91 -13.87 26.23 -33.05
C HIS A 91 -12.42 26.27 -33.56
N MET A 92 -12.23 25.94 -34.85
CA MET A 92 -11.02 26.34 -35.56
C MET A 92 -11.08 27.86 -35.77
N PRO A 93 -10.22 28.68 -35.14
CA PRO A 93 -10.06 30.04 -35.60
C PRO A 93 -9.31 29.97 -36.92
N THR A 94 -9.96 30.46 -37.98
CA THR A 94 -9.32 30.80 -39.24
C THR A 94 -8.09 31.65 -38.94
N VAL A 95 -6.99 31.29 -39.60
CA VAL A 95 -5.68 31.92 -39.52
C VAL A 95 -5.80 33.45 -39.56
N SER A 96 -5.32 34.11 -38.52
CA SER A 96 -4.90 35.51 -38.57
C SER A 96 -3.53 35.57 -37.92
N ASP A 97 -2.51 35.58 -38.78
CA ASP A 97 -1.17 36.03 -38.45
C ASP A 97 -1.28 37.51 -38.05
N ASP A 98 -1.17 37.80 -36.75
CA ASP A 98 -0.77 39.12 -36.27
C ASP A 98 0.22 38.93 -35.13
N LYS A 99 1.43 39.42 -35.37
CA LYS A 99 2.47 39.54 -34.36
C LYS A 99 2.05 40.60 -33.35
N ASP A 100 2.24 40.30 -32.07
CA ASP A 100 3.09 41.06 -31.13
C ASP A 100 2.68 40.81 -29.68
N GLY A 101 3.68 40.78 -28.79
CA GLY A 101 3.46 40.93 -27.35
C GLY A 101 3.94 39.79 -26.46
N ASP A 102 5.26 39.72 -26.28
CA ASP A 102 5.90 39.57 -24.96
C ASP A 102 5.27 38.58 -23.95
N LYS A 103 5.58 37.27 -24.04
CA LYS A 103 5.41 36.30 -22.93
C LYS A 103 6.39 35.11 -23.00
N THR A 104 7.67 35.32 -23.29
CA THR A 104 8.61 34.19 -23.49
C THR A 104 9.37 33.75 -22.23
N GLU A 105 9.35 34.50 -21.12
CA GLU A 105 10.20 34.16 -19.98
C GLU A 105 9.58 33.17 -18.97
N ASN A 106 8.25 33.13 -18.84
CA ASN A 106 7.60 32.38 -17.75
C ASN A 106 7.37 30.88 -18.05
N SER A 107 7.57 30.44 -19.29
CA SER A 107 7.41 29.04 -19.73
C SER A 107 8.63 28.17 -19.35
N GLN A 108 9.82 28.76 -19.37
CA GLN A 108 11.09 28.04 -19.20
C GLN A 108 11.34 27.63 -17.73
N MET A 109 10.82 28.40 -16.77
CA MET A 109 10.88 28.10 -15.33
C MET A 109 9.98 26.91 -14.93
N ARG A 110 8.79 26.78 -15.53
CA ARG A 110 7.83 25.68 -15.24
C ARG A 110 8.25 24.33 -15.83
N SER A 111 9.04 24.30 -16.91
CA SER A 111 9.51 23.06 -17.52
C SER A 111 10.68 22.42 -16.75
N LYS A 112 11.59 23.24 -16.21
CA LYS A 112 12.72 22.78 -15.37
C LYS A 112 12.26 22.18 -14.03
N THR A 113 11.23 22.75 -13.40
CA THR A 113 10.66 22.21 -12.14
C THR A 113 9.92 20.89 -12.35
N LYS A 114 9.18 20.73 -13.46
CA LYS A 114 8.53 19.45 -13.81
C LYS A 114 9.53 18.32 -14.08
N LYS A 115 10.68 18.61 -14.72
CA LYS A 115 11.74 17.61 -14.94
C LYS A 115 12.34 17.09 -13.62
N LYS A 116 12.58 17.97 -12.64
CA LYS A 116 13.06 17.56 -11.30
C LYS A 116 12.03 16.70 -10.55
N SER A 117 10.75 17.04 -10.64
CA SER A 117 9.65 16.26 -10.04
C SER A 117 9.52 14.84 -10.63
N LEU A 118 9.73 14.67 -11.94
CA LEU A 118 9.66 13.35 -12.59
C LEU A 118 10.90 12.50 -12.25
N LEU A 119 12.06 13.12 -12.10
CA LEU A 119 13.29 12.43 -11.64
C LEU A 119 13.13 11.92 -10.21
N SER A 120 12.61 12.75 -9.29
CA SER A 120 12.29 12.36 -7.91
C SER A 120 11.34 11.15 -7.85
N LEU A 121 10.30 11.13 -8.68
CA LEU A 121 9.33 10.03 -8.72
C LEU A 121 9.95 8.73 -9.24
N ARG A 122 10.86 8.82 -10.20
CA ARG A 122 11.59 7.67 -10.74
C ARG A 122 12.54 7.08 -9.69
N GLU A 123 13.27 7.93 -8.98
CA GLU A 123 14.16 7.52 -7.90
C GLU A 123 13.41 6.82 -6.76
N GLU A 124 12.23 7.31 -6.38
CA GLU A 124 11.38 6.65 -5.37
C GLU A 124 10.89 5.26 -5.82
N TYR A 125 10.58 5.12 -7.11
CA TYR A 125 10.15 3.84 -7.68
C TYR A 125 11.28 2.82 -7.72
N GLU A 126 12.47 3.23 -8.17
CA GLU A 126 13.65 2.37 -8.23
C GLU A 126 14.09 1.92 -6.82
N LYS A 127 14.02 2.82 -5.83
CA LYS A 127 14.29 2.48 -4.42
C LYS A 127 13.31 1.43 -3.88
N LYS A 128 12.01 1.61 -4.12
CA LYS A 128 10.99 0.63 -3.68
C LYS A 128 11.16 -0.73 -4.33
N HIS A 129 11.52 -0.77 -5.62
CA HIS A 129 11.80 -2.05 -6.30
C HIS A 129 13.02 -2.74 -5.71
N ALA A 130 14.10 -2.00 -5.47
CA ALA A 130 15.31 -2.57 -4.87
C ALA A 130 15.04 -3.15 -3.46
N GLU A 131 14.24 -2.46 -2.64
CA GLU A 131 13.85 -2.94 -1.31
C GLU A 131 12.98 -4.21 -1.39
N VAL A 132 12.06 -4.28 -2.34
CA VAL A 132 11.19 -5.46 -2.53
C VAL A 132 11.99 -6.66 -3.00
N GLU A 133 12.93 -6.49 -3.94
CA GLU A 133 13.78 -7.58 -4.42
C GLU A 133 14.70 -8.10 -3.30
N LYS A 134 15.29 -7.21 -2.50
CA LYS A 134 16.07 -7.60 -1.32
C LYS A 134 15.21 -8.37 -0.29
N ALA A 135 14.00 -7.91 -0.03
CA ALA A 135 13.10 -8.60 0.89
C ALA A 135 12.67 -9.99 0.37
N LYS A 136 12.63 -10.20 -0.95
CA LYS A 136 12.39 -11.53 -1.53
C LYS A 136 13.58 -12.44 -1.32
N THR A 137 14.79 -11.97 -1.63
CA THR A 137 16.01 -12.78 -1.47
C THR A 137 16.23 -13.18 -0.02
N ASP A 138 15.99 -12.28 0.94
CA ASP A 138 16.14 -12.58 2.37
C ASP A 138 15.12 -13.63 2.83
N ARG A 139 13.88 -13.54 2.36
CA ARG A 139 12.84 -14.54 2.66
C ARG A 139 13.16 -15.89 2.05
N GLU A 140 13.66 -15.92 0.81
CA GLU A 140 14.05 -17.14 0.14
C GLU A 140 15.21 -17.82 0.86
N ALA A 141 16.20 -17.07 1.33
CA ALA A 141 17.31 -17.59 2.13
C ALA A 141 16.82 -18.21 3.45
N ILE A 142 15.88 -17.57 4.16
CA ILE A 142 15.29 -18.12 5.39
C ILE A 142 14.53 -19.42 5.11
N ILE A 143 13.78 -19.47 4.00
CA ILE A 143 13.04 -20.67 3.62
C ILE A 143 13.99 -21.81 3.25
N GLN A 144 15.08 -21.53 2.53
CA GLN A 144 16.09 -22.53 2.17
C GLN A 144 16.78 -23.08 3.42
N ALA A 145 17.25 -22.22 4.34
CA ALA A 145 17.85 -22.65 5.59
C ALA A 145 16.90 -23.56 6.41
N ARG A 146 15.62 -23.19 6.50
CA ARG A 146 14.61 -24.00 7.20
C ARG A 146 14.33 -25.34 6.50
N LYS A 147 14.40 -25.40 5.17
CA LYS A 147 14.27 -26.66 4.42
C LYS A 147 15.46 -27.58 4.65
N GLU A 148 16.66 -27.04 4.64
CA GLU A 148 17.88 -27.82 4.91
C GLU A 148 17.90 -28.38 6.33
N GLU A 149 17.48 -27.60 7.32
CA GLU A 149 17.36 -28.07 8.71
C GLU A 149 16.37 -29.24 8.82
N ARG A 150 15.20 -29.13 8.18
CA ARG A 150 14.21 -30.21 8.14
C ARG A 150 14.74 -31.46 7.46
N ALA A 151 15.41 -31.32 6.33
CA ALA A 151 16.01 -32.46 5.61
C ALA A 151 17.04 -33.18 6.50
N LYS A 152 17.93 -32.44 7.17
CA LYS A 152 18.90 -33.03 8.11
C LYS A 152 18.22 -33.76 9.28
N ALA A 153 17.13 -33.23 9.81
CA ALA A 153 16.36 -33.89 10.86
C ALA A 153 15.66 -35.17 10.38
N GLU A 154 15.10 -35.14 9.17
CA GLU A 154 14.49 -36.31 8.54
C GLU A 154 15.52 -37.41 8.24
N ASP A 155 16.71 -37.04 7.76
CA ASP A 155 17.82 -37.98 7.52
C ASP A 155 18.27 -38.65 8.82
N ARG A 156 18.40 -37.89 9.92
CA ARG A 156 18.69 -38.44 11.25
C ARG A 156 17.62 -39.43 11.68
N ARG A 157 16.35 -39.05 11.59
CA ARG A 157 15.21 -39.93 11.91
C ARG A 157 15.20 -41.19 11.06
N LYS A 158 15.54 -41.09 9.77
CA LYS A 158 15.59 -42.22 8.84
C LYS A 158 16.73 -43.17 9.19
N ALA A 159 17.92 -42.64 9.50
CA ALA A 159 19.07 -43.42 9.94
C ALA A 159 18.82 -44.14 11.28
N GLU A 160 18.20 -43.47 12.26
CA GLU A 160 17.79 -44.09 13.52
C GLU A 160 16.74 -45.18 13.28
N ARG A 161 15.73 -44.90 12.45
CA ARG A 161 14.72 -45.88 12.08
C ARG A 161 15.34 -47.10 11.39
N GLU A 162 16.30 -46.91 10.49
CA GLU A 162 17.02 -48.00 9.83
C GLU A 162 17.79 -48.85 10.85
N LYS A 163 18.49 -48.23 11.81
CA LYS A 163 19.16 -48.93 12.92
C LYS A 163 18.19 -49.72 13.81
N MET A 164 16.94 -49.26 13.91
CA MET A 164 15.89 -49.94 14.68
C MET A 164 15.28 -51.14 13.95
N PHE A 165 15.51 -51.34 12.65
CA PHE A 165 15.02 -52.52 11.93
C PHE A 165 16.10 -53.58 11.78
N LYS A 166 15.80 -54.83 12.16
CA LYS A 166 16.58 -56.01 11.77
C LYS A 166 16.04 -56.52 10.42
N LYS A 167 16.93 -56.78 9.46
CA LYS A 167 16.55 -57.51 8.24
C LYS A 167 16.60 -59.00 8.52
N THR A 168 15.51 -59.72 8.25
CA THR A 168 15.49 -61.18 8.35
C THR A 168 16.15 -61.82 7.12
N ARG A 169 16.40 -63.14 7.18
CA ARG A 169 16.95 -63.96 6.07
C ARG A 169 16.16 -63.80 4.76
N SER A 170 14.86 -63.49 4.83
CA SER A 170 13.95 -63.24 3.70
C SER A 170 13.75 -61.75 3.37
N GLY A 171 14.48 -60.84 4.03
CA GLY A 171 14.44 -59.40 3.74
C GLY A 171 13.28 -58.62 4.36
N GLN A 172 12.40 -59.26 5.14
CA GLN A 172 11.34 -58.53 5.86
C GLN A 172 11.93 -57.68 7.00
N PRO A 173 11.58 -56.38 7.10
CA PRO A 173 12.06 -55.52 8.17
C PRO A 173 11.27 -55.81 9.46
N VAL A 174 11.97 -56.23 10.52
CA VAL A 174 11.38 -56.49 11.83
C VAL A 174 12.01 -55.58 12.87
N MET A 175 11.18 -54.82 13.61
CA MET A 175 11.66 -53.84 14.61
C MET A 175 12.45 -54.54 15.73
N LYS A 176 13.71 -54.12 15.96
CA LYS A 176 14.62 -54.60 17.01
C LYS A 176 13.98 -54.57 18.39
N TYR A 177 13.33 -53.46 18.76
CA TYR A 177 12.66 -53.29 20.06
C TYR A 177 11.46 -54.23 20.23
N ARG A 178 10.65 -54.43 19.16
CA ARG A 178 9.52 -55.38 19.20
C ARG A 178 10.00 -56.81 19.35
N ILE A 179 11.10 -57.17 18.67
CA ILE A 179 11.74 -58.48 18.86
C ILE A 179 12.25 -58.61 20.30
N GLU A 180 12.96 -57.61 20.82
CA GLU A 180 13.50 -57.63 22.19
C GLU A 180 12.39 -57.82 23.23
N HIS A 181 11.27 -57.09 23.14
CA HIS A 181 10.13 -57.23 24.07
C HIS A 181 9.43 -58.58 23.94
N LEU A 182 9.29 -59.10 22.71
CA LEU A 182 8.75 -60.43 22.50
C LEU A 182 9.69 -61.51 23.08
N LEU A 183 11.00 -61.34 22.96
CA LEU A 183 11.99 -62.26 23.53
C LEU A 183 12.01 -62.17 25.06
N GLU A 184 11.97 -60.97 25.63
CA GLU A 184 11.91 -60.74 27.08
C GLU A 184 10.64 -61.35 27.69
N GLY A 185 9.46 -61.14 27.08
CA GLY A 185 8.22 -61.77 27.53
C GLY A 185 8.21 -63.30 27.45
N LEU A 186 8.93 -63.89 26.49
CA LEU A 186 9.10 -65.34 26.39
C LEU A 186 10.10 -65.89 27.43
N LEU A 187 11.16 -65.13 27.73
CA LEU A 187 12.17 -65.46 28.73
C LEU A 187 11.62 -65.33 30.16
N ASP A 188 10.82 -64.31 30.43
CA ASP A 188 10.21 -64.07 31.75
C ASP A 188 9.00 -64.94 32.00
N GLY A 189 8.25 -65.35 30.97
CA GLY A 189 7.18 -66.34 31.08
C GLY A 189 7.64 -67.80 31.18
N SER A 190 8.95 -68.04 31.09
CA SER A 190 9.60 -69.36 31.21
C SER A 190 10.25 -69.58 32.58
N LYS A 191 10.15 -68.61 33.50
CA LYS A 191 10.49 -68.76 34.92
C LYS A 191 9.23 -69.05 35.73
#